data_AF-A0A8X7Q174-F1
#
_entry.id   AF-A0A8X7Q174-F1
#
_cell.length_a   1.000
_cell.length_b   1.000
_cell.length_c   1.000
_cell.angle_alpha   90.00
_cell.angle_beta   90.00
_cell.angle_gamma   90.00
#
_symmetry.space_group_name_H-M   'P 1'
#
loop_
_entity.id
_entity.type
_entity.pdbx_description
1 polymer ?
#
loop_
_entity_poly.entity_id
_entity_poly.type
_entity_poly.pdbx_seq_one_letter_code
_entity_poly.pdbx_strand_id
1 'polypeptide(L)' 'MAKQTMVLKVRMRCEKCRTKAMTIVAGTYGVTAVQLEREQGKLMVEGERVDIAALAQTLTKKVGYTEIIYVAEV' A
#
# COMPACT_ATOMS: atom_id res chain seq x y z
N MET A 1 -19.67 4.51 7.99
CA MET A 1 -18.22 4.25 8.11
C MET A 1 -17.86 3.47 6.87
N ALA A 2 -17.25 4.12 5.88
CA ALA A 2 -17.03 3.56 4.55
C ALA A 2 -15.63 2.95 4.50
N LYS A 3 -15.52 1.64 4.63
CA LYS A 3 -14.23 0.96 4.64
C LYS A 3 -13.71 0.80 3.22
N GLN A 4 -12.43 1.06 3.04
CA GLN A 4 -11.75 0.93 1.77
C GLN A 4 -10.71 -0.17 1.87
N THR A 5 -10.78 -1.13 0.95
CA THR A 5 -9.79 -2.19 0.80
C THR A 5 -9.15 -2.06 -0.56
N MET A 6 -7.83 -2.00 -0.59
CA MET A 6 -7.06 -1.85 -1.82
C MET A 6 -5.91 -2.85 -1.88
N VAL A 7 -5.55 -3.23 -3.10
CA VAL A 7 -4.41 -4.11 -3.38
C VAL A 7 -3.46 -3.38 -4.31
N LEU A 8 -2.23 -3.17 -3.84
CA LEU A 8 -1.16 -2.47 -4.53
C LEU A 8 -0.05 -3.47 -4.86
N LYS A 9 0.41 -3.53 -6.10
CA LYS A 9 1.59 -4.33 -6.47
C LYS A 9 2.81 -3.41 -6.52
N VAL A 10 3.80 -3.67 -5.68
CA VAL A 10 5.01 -2.84 -5.59
C VAL A 10 6.22 -3.68 -5.95
N ARG A 11 7.05 -3.17 -6.87
CA ARG A 11 8.29 -3.84 -7.27
C ARG A 11 9.38 -3.65 -6.22
N MET A 12 9.34 -4.46 -5.17
CA MET A 12 10.32 -4.42 -4.08
C MET A 12 11.49 -5.38 -4.36
N ARG A 13 12.66 -4.84 -4.71
CA ARG A 13 13.87 -5.65 -4.99
C ARG A 13 14.72 -5.96 -3.76
N CYS A 14 14.43 -5.36 -2.61
CA CYS A 14 15.28 -5.41 -1.43
C CYS A 14 14.48 -5.47 -0.13
N GLU A 15 15.04 -6.06 0.93
CA GLU A 15 14.35 -6.12 2.24
C GLU A 15 14.13 -4.73 2.86
N LYS A 16 15.11 -3.84 2.71
CA LYS A 16 14.97 -2.42 3.11
C LYS A 16 13.78 -1.73 2.41
N CYS A 17 13.49 -2.13 1.18
CA CYS A 17 12.39 -1.61 0.37
C CYS A 17 11.04 -2.08 0.97
N ARG A 18 10.97 -3.35 1.40
CA ARG A 18 9.79 -3.93 2.07
C ARG A 18 9.50 -3.22 3.38
N THR A 19 10.50 -3.05 4.23
CA THR A 19 10.33 -2.33 5.50
C THR A 19 9.87 -0.90 5.26
N LYS A 20 10.50 -0.17 4.33
CA LYS A 20 10.07 1.21 3.98
C LYS A 20 8.64 1.28 3.48
N ALA A 21 8.24 0.37 2.60
CA ALA A 21 6.88 0.33 2.08
C ALA A 21 5.87 0.15 3.22
N MET A 22 6.13 -0.81 4.10
CA MET A 22 5.27 -1.11 5.23
C MET A 22 5.20 0.07 6.20
N THR A 23 6.31 0.76 6.49
CA THR A 23 6.32 1.98 7.30
C THR A 23 5.52 3.12 6.69
N ILE A 24 5.62 3.33 5.36
CA ILE A 24 4.85 4.37 4.66
C ILE A 24 3.35 4.09 4.77
N VAL A 25 2.94 2.86 4.49
CA VAL A 25 1.53 2.48 4.50
C VAL A 25 0.98 2.55 5.93
N ALA A 26 1.69 2.02 6.92
CA ALA A 26 1.28 2.07 8.32
C ALA A 26 1.24 3.50 8.89
N GLY A 27 2.06 4.42 8.37
CA GLY A 27 2.04 5.84 8.73
C GLY A 27 1.01 6.66 7.95
N THR A 28 0.28 6.06 7.01
CA THR A 28 -0.72 6.79 6.21
C THR A 28 -2.01 6.94 7.00
N TYR A 29 -2.54 8.16 7.02
CA TYR A 29 -3.79 8.46 7.70
C TYR A 29 -4.95 7.64 7.12
N GLY A 30 -5.81 7.13 8.00
CA GLY A 30 -6.95 6.31 7.62
C GLY A 30 -6.64 4.82 7.47
N VAL A 31 -5.36 4.42 7.36
CA VAL A 31 -5.00 3.00 7.29
C VAL A 31 -5.26 2.33 8.65
N THR A 32 -6.01 1.23 8.62
CA THR A 32 -6.36 0.42 9.79
C THR A 32 -5.63 -0.92 9.79
N ALA A 33 -5.40 -1.51 8.61
CA ALA A 33 -4.65 -2.75 8.47
C ALA A 33 -3.81 -2.77 7.19
N VAL A 34 -2.71 -3.50 7.23
CA VAL A 34 -1.78 -3.68 6.12
C VAL A 34 -1.29 -5.12 6.09
N GLN A 35 -1.32 -5.73 4.91
CA GLN A 35 -0.72 -7.04 4.67
C GLN A 35 0.27 -6.96 3.52
N LEU A 36 1.46 -7.53 3.70
CA LEU A 36 2.49 -7.60 2.68
C LEU A 36 2.68 -9.06 2.25
N GLU A 37 2.38 -9.34 0.99
CA GLU A 37 2.64 -10.62 0.34
C GLU A 37 4.06 -10.63 -0.25
N ARG A 38 4.94 -11.44 0.34
CA ARG A 38 6.37 -11.46 -0.03
C ARG A 38 6.64 -12.13 -1.39
N GLU A 39 5.78 -13.05 -1.81
CA GLU A 39 5.96 -13.82 -3.04
C GLU A 39 5.68 -12.99 -4.29
N GLN A 40 4.51 -12.34 -4.40
CA GLN A 40 4.17 -11.53 -5.58
C GLN A 40 4.47 -10.03 -5.42
N GLY A 41 4.94 -9.59 -4.24
CA GLY A 41 5.18 -8.17 -3.94
C GLY A 41 3.88 -7.36 -3.89
N LYS A 42 2.81 -7.96 -3.38
CA LYS A 42 1.51 -7.32 -3.22
C LYS A 42 1.36 -6.75 -1.80
N LEU A 43 0.75 -5.59 -1.70
CA LEU A 43 0.40 -4.89 -0.47
C LEU A 43 -1.12 -4.76 -0.45
N MET A 44 -1.76 -5.43 0.49
CA MET A 44 -3.17 -5.19 0.79
C MET A 44 -3.24 -4.14 1.89
N VAL A 45 -4.07 -3.13 1.67
CA VAL A 45 -4.25 -2.02 2.60
C VAL A 45 -5.74 -1.89 2.85
N GLU A 46 -6.10 -1.80 4.13
CA GLU A 46 -7.46 -1.59 4.59
C GLU A 46 -7.49 -0.31 5.41
N GLY A 47 -8.47 0.56 5.16
CA GLY A 47 -8.56 1.82 5.87
C GLY A 47 -9.87 2.57 5.63
N GLU A 48 -10.00 3.73 6.23
CA GLU A 48 -11.14 4.65 6.06
C GLU A 48 -10.60 6.02 5.61
N ARG A 49 -11.12 6.56 4.50
CA ARG A 49 -10.66 7.83 3.91
C ARG A 49 -9.17 7.83 3.52
N VAL A 50 -8.71 6.75 2.89
CA VAL A 50 -7.31 6.64 2.45
C VAL A 50 -7.16 7.28 1.08
N ASP A 51 -6.20 8.21 0.93
CA ASP A 51 -5.84 8.74 -0.37
C ASP A 51 -4.94 7.76 -1.13
N ILE A 52 -5.57 6.90 -1.93
CA ILE A 52 -4.92 5.84 -2.70
C ILE A 52 -3.93 6.42 -3.71
N ALA A 53 -4.27 7.55 -4.33
CA ALA A 53 -3.42 8.19 -5.33
C ALA A 53 -2.15 8.76 -4.69
N ALA A 54 -2.27 9.44 -3.55
CA ALA A 54 -1.13 9.94 -2.79
C ALA A 54 -0.26 8.79 -2.25
N LEU A 55 -0.88 7.71 -1.76
CA LEU A 55 -0.17 6.52 -1.27
C LEU A 55 0.63 5.84 -2.40
N ALA A 56 -0.01 5.56 -3.54
CA ALA A 56 0.64 4.93 -4.69
C ALA A 56 1.78 5.78 -5.26
N GLN A 57 1.62 7.10 -5.32
CA GLN A 57 2.68 8.03 -5.71
C GLN A 57 3.85 8.01 -4.72
N THR A 58 3.57 8.01 -3.42
CA THR A 58 4.60 7.97 -2.38
C THR A 58 5.41 6.68 -2.44
N LEU A 59 4.74 5.55 -2.62
CA LEU A 59 5.39 4.25 -2.80
C LEU A 59 6.23 4.20 -4.08
N THR A 60 5.71 4.71 -5.20
CA THR A 60 6.46 4.82 -6.46
C THR A 60 7.73 5.65 -6.32
N LYS A 61 7.66 6.78 -5.60
CA LYS A 61 8.81 7.68 -5.39
C LYS A 61 9.83 7.13 -4.40
N LYS A 62 9.39 6.52 -3.29
CA LYS A 62 10.27 6.14 -2.17
C LYS A 62 10.73 4.68 -2.17
N VAL A 63 9.97 3.79 -2.79
CA VAL A 63 10.18 2.33 -2.73
C VAL A 63 10.48 1.77 -4.11
N GLY A 64 9.60 2.05 -5.07
CA GLY A 64 9.69 1.54 -6.43
C GLY A 64 8.32 1.48 -7.09
N TYR A 65 8.31 1.20 -8.40
CA TYR A 65 7.10 1.18 -9.22
C TYR A 65 5.94 0.46 -8.53
N THR A 66 4.83 1.18 -8.38
CA THR A 66 3.63 0.73 -7.69
C THR A 66 2.45 0.80 -8.65
N GLU A 67 1.71 -0.30 -8.72
CA GLU A 67 0.52 -0.44 -9.56
C GLU A 67 -0.68 -0.76 -8.67
N ILE A 68 -1.80 -0.10 -8.94
CA ILE A 68 -3.06 -0.34 -8.22
C ILE A 68 -3.77 -1.49 -8.92
N ILE A 69 -3.90 -2.63 -8.23
CA ILE A 69 -4.52 -3.83 -8.78
C ILE A 69 -6.04 -3.80 -8.54
N TYR A 70 -6.44 -3.34 -7.35
CA TYR A 70 -7.83 -3.39 -6.92
C TYR A 70 -8.12 -2.32 -5.88
N VAL A 71 -9.32 -1.75 -5.93
CA VAL A 71 -9.87 -0.83 -4.94
C VAL A 71 -11.33 -1.19 -4.76
N ALA A 72 -11.75 -1.38 -3.51
CA ALA A 72 -13.15 -1.50 -3.13
C ALA A 72 -13.46 -0.53 -2.00
N GLU A 73 -14.67 0.01 -2.05
CA GLU A 73 -15.28 0.80 -1.00
C GLU A 73 -16.56 0.09 -0.56
N VAL A 74 -16.70 -0.11 0.75
CA VAL A 74 -17.77 -0.90 1.39
C VAL A 74 -18.50 -0.06 2.44
#